data_AF-A0A1H9RFX4-F1
#
_entry.id   AF-A0A1H9RFX4-F1
#
_cell.length_a   1.000
_cell.length_b   1.000
_cell.length_c   1.000
_cell.angle_alpha   90.00
_cell.angle_beta   90.00
_cell.angle_gamma   90.00
#
_symmetry.space_group_name_H-M   'P 1'
#
loop_
_entity.id
_entity.type
_entity.pdbx_description
1 polymer ?
#
loop_
_entity_poly.entity_id
_entity_poly.type
_entity_poly.pdbx_seq_one_letter_code
_entity_poly.pdbx_strand_id
1 'polypeptide(L)'
;MSDLNNDKIPHGKIIISTLLKVLMMIVIIITLNSWPSIKQSFNGQAPPFEYWLDHSIKPSNIILILGFGAYFYYKDLTDRREKLKA
;
A
#
# COMPACT_ATOMS: atom_id res chain seq x y z
N MET A 1 36.75 6.65 19.14
CA MET A 1 36.77 6.48 17.67
C MET A 1 35.85 5.32 17.31
N SER A 2 34.52 5.50 17.37
CA SER A 2 33.57 4.42 17.07
C SER A 2 32.17 4.90 16.66
N ASP A 3 32.02 6.13 16.15
CA ASP A 3 30.70 6.68 15.76
C ASP A 3 30.68 7.24 14.33
N LEU A 4 31.18 6.47 13.35
CA LEU A 4 31.14 6.85 11.93
C LEU A 4 30.23 5.95 11.06
N ASN A 5 29.36 5.12 11.65
CA ASN A 5 28.57 4.13 10.89
C ASN A 5 27.04 4.12 11.12
N ASN A 6 26.47 5.02 11.94
CA ASN A 6 25.03 4.99 12.25
C ASN A 6 24.13 5.87 11.36
N ASP A 7 24.67 6.72 10.48
CA ASP A 7 23.89 7.58 9.56
C ASP A 7 23.46 6.86 8.27
N LYS A 8 23.28 5.54 8.30
CA LYS A 8 22.76 4.79 7.16
C LYS A 8 21.25 4.73 7.22
N ILE A 9 20.60 5.26 6.18
CA ILE A 9 19.16 5.13 5.97
C ILE A 9 18.80 3.64 6.02
N PRO A 10 17.96 3.18 6.96
CA PRO A 10 17.60 1.78 7.08
C PRO A 10 16.59 1.39 5.98
N HIS A 11 17.09 1.16 4.77
CA HIS A 11 16.28 0.83 3.58
C HIS A 11 15.30 -0.32 3.83
N GLY A 12 15.67 -1.33 4.63
CA GLY A 12 14.77 -2.42 5.01
C GLY A 12 13.51 -1.93 5.74
N LYS A 13 13.64 -0.97 6.67
CA LYS A 13 12.50 -0.38 7.38
C LYS A 13 11.60 0.43 6.44
N ILE A 14 12.18 1.08 5.43
CA ILE A 14 11.45 1.86 4.42
C ILE A 14 10.64 0.93 3.52
N ILE A 15 11.24 -0.17 3.07
CA ILE A 15 10.58 -1.15 2.21
C ILE A 15 9.37 -1.75 2.94
N ILE A 16 9.55 -2.18 4.19
CA ILE A 16 8.45 -2.76 5.00
C ILE A 16 7.33 -1.73 5.21
N SER A 17 7.67 -0.49 5.58
CA SER A 17 6.67 0.56 5.77
C SER A 17 5.91 0.89 4.48
N THR A 18 6.63 0.97 3.36
CA THR A 18 6.05 1.21 2.03
C THR A 18 5.11 0.07 1.65
N LEU A 19 5.54 -1.19 1.83
CA LEU A 19 4.73 -2.37 1.55
C LEU A 19 3.44 -2.36 2.38
N LEU A 20 3.51 -2.04 3.68
CA LEU A 20 2.35 -1.98 4.55
C LEU A 20 1.37 -0.88 4.10
N LYS A 21 1.86 0.32 3.75
CA LYS A 21 1.03 1.42 3.21
C LYS A 21 0.35 1.01 1.91
N VAL A 22 1.08 0.33 1.01
CA VAL A 22 0.52 -0.17 -0.25
C VAL A 22 -0.54 -1.24 -0.01
N LEU A 23 -0.29 -2.21 0.88
CA LEU A 23 -1.29 -3.23 1.24
C LEU A 23 -2.56 -2.61 1.83
N MET A 24 -2.42 -1.63 2.72
CA MET A 24 -3.57 -0.90 3.26
C MET A 24 -4.37 -0.20 2.16
N MET A 25 -3.68 0.42 1.21
CA MET A 25 -4.34 1.08 0.08
C MET A 25 -5.05 0.08 -0.84
N ILE A 26 -4.45 -1.08 -1.11
CA ILE A 26 -5.09 -2.18 -1.86
C ILE A 26 -6.39 -2.58 -1.17
N VAL A 27 -6.36 -2.80 0.15
CA VAL A 27 -7.55 -3.13 0.93
C VAL A 27 -8.63 -2.05 0.77
N ILE A 28 -8.26 -0.77 0.90
CA ILE A 28 -9.21 0.35 0.73
C ILE A 28 -9.83 0.36 -0.68
N ILE A 29 -9.02 0.22 -1.73
CA ILE A 29 -9.50 0.22 -3.12
C ILE A 29 -10.46 -0.95 -3.36
N ILE A 30 -10.13 -2.15 -2.87
CA ILE A 30 -10.99 -3.33 -2.99
C ILE A 30 -12.31 -3.12 -2.23
N THR A 31 -12.25 -2.60 -1.00
CA THR A 31 -13.45 -2.33 -0.20
C THR A 31 -14.37 -1.31 -0.87
N LEU A 32 -13.81 -0.22 -1.42
CA LEU A 32 -14.60 0.81 -2.11
C LEU A 32 -15.21 0.29 -3.41
N ASN A 33 -14.42 -0.38 -4.24
CA ASN A 33 -14.88 -0.90 -5.53
C ASN A 33 -15.94 -2.00 -5.38
N SER A 34 -15.79 -2.83 -4.36
CA SER A 34 -16.68 -3.97 -4.12
C SER A 34 -17.74 -3.67 -3.05
N TRP A 35 -17.92 -2.39 -2.67
CA TRP A 35 -18.89 -1.98 -1.64
C TRP A 35 -20.33 -2.48 -1.89
N PRO A 36 -20.89 -2.42 -3.11
CA PRO A 36 -22.23 -2.96 -3.37
C PRO A 36 -22.32 -4.45 -3.08
N SER A 37 -21.29 -5.20 -3.48
CA SER A 37 -21.17 -6.65 -3.29
C SER A 37 -21.01 -7.00 -1.80
N ILE A 38 -20.23 -6.22 -1.05
CA ILE A 38 -20.10 -6.35 0.41
C ILE A 38 -21.47 -6.16 1.08
N LYS A 39 -22.22 -5.13 0.69
CA LYS A 39 -23.58 -4.91 1.21
C LYS A 39 -24.54 -6.05 0.90
N GLN A 40 -24.47 -6.62 -0.31
CA GLN A 40 -25.30 -7.77 -0.69
C GLN A 40 -24.96 -9.01 0.14
N SER A 41 -23.68 -9.24 0.46
CA SER A 41 -23.25 -10.33 1.34
C SER A 41 -23.89 -10.26 2.73
N PHE A 42 -24.08 -9.07 3.30
CA PHE A 42 -24.78 -8.91 4.59
C PHE A 42 -26.26 -9.28 4.54
N ASN A 43 -26.87 -9.30 3.35
CA ASN A 43 -28.25 -9.76 3.13
C ASN A 43 -28.33 -11.24 2.73
N GLY A 44 -27.23 -12.01 2.89
CA GLY A 44 -27.16 -13.43 2.51
C GLY A 44 -26.94 -13.69 1.02
N GLN A 45 -26.71 -12.65 0.21
CA GLN A 45 -26.49 -12.75 -1.23
C GLN A 45 -25.00 -12.53 -1.56
N ALA A 46 -24.13 -13.37 -1.00
CA ALA A 46 -22.69 -13.26 -1.23
C ALA A 46 -22.33 -13.72 -2.66
N PRO A 47 -21.69 -12.85 -3.49
CA PRO A 47 -21.22 -13.26 -4.81
C PRO A 47 -20.15 -14.36 -4.72
N PRO A 48 -20.02 -15.21 -5.76
CA PRO A 48 -19.02 -16.27 -5.80
C PRO A 48 -17.60 -15.70 -5.81
N PHE A 49 -16.62 -16.48 -5.36
CA PHE A 49 -15.22 -16.05 -5.26
C PHE A 49 -14.64 -15.52 -6.59
N GLU A 50 -14.97 -16.14 -7.71
CA GLU A 50 -14.54 -15.70 -9.05
C GLU A 50 -14.96 -14.27 -9.37
N TYR A 51 -16.17 -13.86 -8.95
CA TYR A 51 -16.64 -12.49 -9.09
C TYR A 51 -15.76 -11.51 -8.32
N TRP A 52 -15.32 -11.87 -7.11
CA TRP A 52 -14.45 -11.01 -6.31
C TRP A 52 -13.08 -10.80 -6.95
N LEU A 53 -12.50 -11.85 -7.56
CA LEU A 53 -11.23 -11.74 -8.28
C LEU A 53 -11.36 -10.81 -9.49
N ASP A 54 -12.35 -11.06 -10.36
CA ASP A 54 -12.56 -10.28 -11.58
C ASP A 54 -12.91 -8.82 -11.28
N HIS A 55 -13.73 -8.58 -10.25
CA HIS A 55 -14.18 -7.23 -9.94
C HIS A 55 -13.15 -6.39 -9.18
N SER A 56 -12.30 -7.03 -8.36
CA SER A 56 -11.34 -6.32 -7.49
C SER A 56 -10.01 -6.04 -8.19
N ILE A 57 -9.58 -6.92 -9.11
CA ILE A 57 -8.29 -6.85 -9.80
C ILE A 57 -8.48 -6.20 -11.18
N LYS A 58 -8.55 -4.86 -11.19
CA LYS A 58 -8.61 -4.08 -12.44
C LYS A 58 -7.23 -3.53 -12.81
N PRO A 59 -6.82 -3.55 -14.10
CA PRO A 59 -5.54 -2.98 -14.53
C PRO A 59 -5.35 -1.51 -14.12
N SER A 60 -6.43 -0.73 -14.07
CA SER A 60 -6.40 0.66 -13.57
C SER A 60 -5.95 0.77 -12.11
N ASN A 61 -6.36 -0.19 -11.25
CA ASN A 61 -5.94 -0.24 -9.85
C ASN A 61 -4.45 -0.58 -9.73
N ILE A 62 -3.90 -1.39 -10.65
CA ILE A 62 -2.47 -1.72 -10.68
C ILE A 62 -1.63 -0.46 -10.93
N ILE A 63 -2.03 0.39 -11.87
CA ILE A 63 -1.33 1.67 -12.13
C ILE A 63 -1.35 2.57 -10.89
N LEU A 64 -2.49 2.67 -10.21
CA LEU A 64 -2.61 3.42 -8.96
C LEU A 64 -1.70 2.85 -7.86
N ILE A 65 -1.69 1.53 -7.68
CA ILE A 65 -0.84 0.83 -6.70
C ILE A 65 0.64 1.12 -6.96
N LEU A 66 1.09 1.06 -8.21
CA LEU A 66 2.47 1.37 -8.58
C LEU A 66 2.81 2.85 -8.34
N GLY A 67 1.93 3.77 -8.76
CA GLY A 67 2.13 5.21 -8.58
C GLY A 67 2.21 5.61 -7.11
N PHE A 68 1.27 5.16 -6.28
CA PHE A 68 1.29 5.42 -4.84
C PHE A 68 2.42 4.67 -4.13
N GLY A 69 2.77 3.47 -4.55
CA GLY A 69 3.91 2.73 -4.01
C GLY A 69 5.24 3.47 -4.23
N ALA A 70 5.47 3.94 -5.45
CA ALA A 70 6.63 4.79 -5.77
C ALA A 70 6.62 6.10 -4.97
N TYR A 71 5.46 6.76 -4.87
CA TYR A 71 5.28 7.97 -4.08
C TYR A 71 5.62 7.76 -2.60
N PHE A 72 5.05 6.73 -1.97
CA PHE A 72 5.29 6.45 -0.55
C PHE A 72 6.75 6.09 -0.28
N TYR A 73 7.39 5.33 -1.17
CA TYR A 73 8.80 4.99 -1.06
C TYR A 73 9.69 6.24 -1.12
N TYR A 74 9.47 7.10 -2.12
CA TYR A 74 10.26 8.31 -2.32
C TYR A 74 10.06 9.31 -1.18
N LYS A 75 8.82 9.45 -0.70
CA LYS A 75 8.51 10.30 0.46
C LYS A 75 9.22 9.80 1.72
N ASP A 76 9.14 8.51 2.05
CA ASP A 76 9.79 7.98 3.26
C ASP A 76 11.32 8.15 3.21
N LEU A 77 11.92 8.03 2.02
CA LEU A 77 13.34 8.32 1.81
C LEU A 77 13.67 9.80 2.06
N THR A 78 12.83 10.70 1.55
CA THR A 78 13.03 12.15 1.67
C THR A 78 12.88 12.59 3.13
N ASP A 79 11.80 12.19 3.79
CA ASP A 79 11.52 12.53 5.20
C ASP A 79 12.65 12.05 6.13
N ARG A 80 13.23 10.87 5.86
CA ARG A 80 14.35 10.33 6.65
C ARG A 80 15.66 11.05 6.35
N ARG A 81 15.90 11.45 5.09
CA ARG A 81 17.06 12.27 4.74
C ARG A 81 17.01 13.64 5.41
N GLU A 82 15.84 14.26 5.48
CA GLU A 82 15.65 15.53 6.17
C GLU A 82 15.91 15.40 7.68
N LYS A 83 15.40 14.33 8.31
CA LYS A 83 15.66 14.03 9.73
C LYS A 83 17.11 13.70 10.07
N LEU A 84 17.91 13.25 9.10
CA LEU A 84 19.34 13.03 9.29
C LEU A 84 20.17 14.32 9.07
N LYS A 85 19.59 15.34 8.44
CA LYS A 85 20.24 16.64 8.18
C LYS A 85 19.91 17.71 9.23
N ALA A 86 18.80 17.52 9.94
CA ALA A 86 18.35 18.35 11.07
C ALA A 86 19.01 17.90 12.37
#